data_AF-A0A950QKC8-F1
#
_entry.id   AF-A0A950QKC8-F1
#
_cell.length_a   1.000
_cell.length_b   1.000
_cell.length_c   1.000
_cell.angle_alpha   90.00
_cell.angle_beta   90.00
_cell.angle_gamma   90.00
#
_symmetry.space_group_name_H-M   'P 1'
#
loop_
_entity.id
_entity.type
_entity.pdbx_description
1 polymer ?
#
loop_
_entity_poly.entity_id
_entity_poly.type
_entity_poly.pdbx_seq_one_letter_code
_entity_poly.pdbx_strand_id
1 'polypeptide(L)'
;MISPASFWPTALGIGFLVAGLCTYRRELVAESSAQRRFIVLGPVFVAASLAAFAGEHFTAARSLVPLVPKWLPARLFIAYFVGVAHLAAALSLVARRCIRWSAFFLAVMFALFVLLLHFPGALRHPHLRIAWIVSARETTFSLGALSLFATAIRSRSPNVARRVAGVARVWTGMVLIFFGIENILYPQFSPGVPDTMPTASWIPLPHVLAYLTGVLLIAFGIAMLARKYAVSGGASAGLLMLLLTLALYVPQFFLAGNVADRVNAINFIFDTLLFSGTMLLVTKLLQAASELLSF
;
A
#
# COMPACT_ATOMS: atom_id res chain seq x y z
N MET A 1 -0.55 -24.80 17.50
CA MET A 1 0.04 -23.57 18.10
C MET A 1 0.25 -22.54 16.99
N ILE A 2 -0.01 -21.25 17.23
CA ILE A 2 0.24 -20.19 16.23
C ILE A 2 1.76 -19.93 16.20
N SER A 3 2.36 -19.96 15.01
CA SER A 3 3.81 -19.72 14.86
C SER A 3 4.16 -18.26 15.18
N PRO A 4 5.37 -17.95 15.69
CA PRO A 4 5.81 -16.56 15.86
C PRO A 4 5.73 -15.75 14.55
N ALA A 5 6.05 -16.39 13.42
CA ALA A 5 5.99 -15.80 12.08
C ALA A 5 4.57 -15.43 11.62
N SER A 6 3.54 -16.03 12.21
CA SER A 6 2.14 -15.64 11.95
C SER A 6 1.59 -14.73 13.05
N PHE A 7 2.02 -14.93 14.30
CA PHE A 7 1.48 -14.21 15.45
C PHE A 7 1.90 -12.73 15.45
N TRP A 8 3.20 -12.44 15.36
CA TRP A 8 3.71 -11.08 15.53
C TRP A 8 3.30 -10.11 14.43
N PRO A 9 3.35 -10.47 13.13
CA PRO A 9 2.83 -9.57 12.08
C PRO A 9 1.36 -9.22 12.29
N THR A 10 0.53 -10.23 12.57
CA THR A 10 -0.92 -10.03 12.79
C THR A 10 -1.19 -9.19 14.03
N ALA A 11 -0.53 -9.49 15.15
CA ALA A 11 -0.71 -8.77 16.41
C ALA A 11 -0.29 -7.29 16.27
N LEU A 12 0.85 -7.02 15.64
CA LEU A 12 1.31 -5.65 15.39
C LEU A 12 0.38 -4.92 14.41
N GLY A 13 0.02 -5.55 13.30
CA GLY A 13 -0.86 -4.94 12.31
C GLY A 13 -2.23 -4.56 12.88
N ILE A 14 -2.88 -5.48 13.60
CA ILE A 14 -4.17 -5.22 14.26
C ILE A 14 -4.02 -4.19 15.38
N GLY A 15 -2.97 -4.30 16.20
CA GLY A 15 -2.73 -3.36 17.30
C GLY A 15 -2.57 -1.92 16.81
N PHE A 16 -1.81 -1.71 15.74
CA PHE A 16 -1.62 -0.39 15.14
C PHE A 16 -2.85 0.10 14.38
N LEU A 17 -3.63 -0.80 13.77
CA LEU A 17 -4.92 -0.46 13.18
C LEU A 17 -5.87 0.10 14.25
N VAL A 18 -6.04 -0.60 15.37
CA VAL A 18 -6.90 -0.18 16.48
C VAL A 18 -6.40 1.12 17.10
N ALA A 19 -5.10 1.21 17.41
CA ALA A 19 -4.50 2.42 17.99
C ALA A 19 -4.63 3.63 17.05
N GLY A 20 -4.47 3.42 15.74
CA GLY A 20 -4.69 4.43 14.72
C GLY A 20 -6.15 4.89 14.66
N LEU A 21 -7.11 3.97 14.62
CA LEU A 21 -8.54 4.31 14.67
C LEU A 21 -8.89 5.12 15.92
N CYS A 22 -8.35 4.74 17.08
CA CYS A 22 -8.50 5.50 18.32
C CYS A 22 -7.90 6.91 18.23
N THR A 23 -6.71 7.05 17.63
CA THR A 23 -6.00 8.33 17.55
C THR A 23 -6.64 9.30 16.56
N TYR A 24 -7.15 8.77 15.44
CA TYR A 24 -7.79 9.54 14.37
C TYR A 24 -9.32 9.71 14.57
N ARG A 25 -9.91 9.14 15.63
CA ARG A 25 -11.36 9.17 15.91
C ARG A 25 -12.00 10.55 15.84
N ARG A 26 -11.31 11.58 16.35
CA ARG A 26 -11.85 12.96 16.38
C ARG A 26 -12.00 13.52 14.97
N GLU A 27 -11.07 13.22 14.08
CA GLU A 27 -11.09 13.67 12.68
C GLU A 27 -12.15 12.92 11.89
N LEU A 28 -12.32 11.63 12.16
CA LEU A 28 -13.39 10.82 11.58
C LEU A 28 -14.78 11.33 11.96
N VAL A 29 -14.97 11.73 13.22
CA VAL A 29 -16.24 12.29 13.69
C VAL A 29 -16.48 13.70 13.15
N ALA A 30 -15.43 14.51 13.01
CA ALA A 30 -15.53 15.89 12.52
C ALA A 30 -15.90 15.99 11.03
N GLU A 31 -15.50 15.02 10.20
CA GLU A 31 -15.86 14.99 8.78
C GLU A 31 -17.33 14.57 8.59
N SER A 32 -18.10 15.33 7.82
CA SER A 32 -19.51 14.99 7.53
C SER A 32 -19.67 14.01 6.37
N SER A 33 -18.78 14.08 5.37
CA SER A 33 -18.81 13.22 4.19
C SER A 33 -18.15 11.87 4.48
N ALA A 34 -18.84 10.77 4.16
CA ALA A 34 -18.31 9.41 4.28
C ALA A 34 -17.00 9.22 3.48
N GLN A 35 -16.89 9.85 2.30
CA GLN A 35 -15.68 9.80 1.49
C GLN A 35 -14.51 10.49 2.17
N ARG A 36 -14.73 11.67 2.79
CA ARG A 36 -13.68 12.39 3.53
C ARG A 36 -13.25 11.64 4.78
N ARG A 37 -14.21 11.06 5.52
CA ARG A 37 -13.91 10.15 6.64
C ARG A 37 -12.98 9.01 6.20
N PHE A 38 -13.27 8.42 5.05
CA PHE A 38 -12.45 7.34 4.52
C PHE A 38 -11.03 7.83 4.18
N ILE A 39 -10.88 8.98 3.52
CA ILE A 39 -9.57 9.57 3.19
C ILE A 39 -8.71 9.84 4.44
N VAL A 40 -9.33 10.20 5.57
CA VAL A 40 -8.63 10.41 6.85
C VAL A 40 -7.92 9.14 7.35
N LEU A 41 -8.39 7.94 6.98
CA LEU A 41 -7.82 6.66 7.40
C LEU A 41 -6.50 6.29 6.68
N GLY A 42 -6.07 7.03 5.66
CA GLY A 42 -4.85 6.74 4.91
C GLY A 42 -3.63 6.43 5.78
N PRO A 43 -3.22 7.31 6.71
CA PRO A 43 -2.11 7.06 7.62
C PRO A 43 -2.31 5.84 8.53
N VAL A 44 -3.56 5.53 8.91
CA VAL A 44 -3.89 4.39 9.78
C VAL A 44 -3.64 3.07 9.05
N PHE A 45 -4.10 2.96 7.80
CA PHE A 45 -3.90 1.75 6.99
C PHE A 45 -2.43 1.54 6.62
N VAL A 46 -1.72 2.62 6.30
CA VAL A 46 -0.26 2.54 6.09
C VAL A 46 0.42 2.07 7.38
N ALA A 47 0.14 2.69 8.52
CA ALA A 47 0.79 2.32 9.78
C ALA A 47 0.54 0.87 10.19
N ALA A 48 -0.71 0.38 10.07
CA ALA A 48 -1.05 -1.01 10.36
C ALA A 48 -0.23 -1.97 9.48
N SER A 49 -0.13 -1.68 8.19
CA SER A 49 0.60 -2.53 7.24
C SER A 49 2.11 -2.52 7.50
N LEU A 50 2.70 -1.35 7.77
CA LEU A 50 4.12 -1.25 8.14
C LEU A 50 4.41 -1.98 9.47
N ALA A 51 3.51 -1.91 10.45
CA ALA A 51 3.68 -2.64 11.71
C ALA A 51 3.64 -4.16 11.51
N ALA A 52 2.76 -4.65 10.63
CA ALA A 52 2.71 -6.07 10.27
C ALA A 52 4.01 -6.53 9.58
N PHE A 53 4.48 -5.79 8.56
CA PHE A 53 5.74 -6.10 7.89
C PHE A 53 6.93 -6.00 8.85
N ALA A 54 6.93 -5.08 9.82
CA ALA A 54 7.96 -5.07 10.87
C ALA A 54 7.97 -6.38 11.67
N GLY A 55 6.81 -6.91 12.04
CA GLY A 55 6.67 -8.21 12.68
C GLY A 55 7.24 -9.35 11.83
N GLU A 56 7.03 -9.33 10.52
CA GLU A 56 7.57 -10.32 9.59
C GLU A 56 9.08 -10.20 9.50
N HIS A 57 9.62 -8.98 9.40
CA HIS A 57 11.05 -8.73 9.43
C HIS A 57 11.72 -9.21 10.72
N PHE A 58 11.04 -9.18 11.88
CA PHE A 58 11.63 -9.66 13.13
C PHE A 58 11.56 -11.19 13.29
N THR A 59 10.54 -11.83 12.73
CA THR A 59 10.27 -13.25 12.95
C THR A 59 10.69 -14.16 11.79
N ALA A 60 10.77 -13.61 10.59
CA ALA A 60 11.10 -14.31 9.34
C ALA A 60 12.27 -13.65 8.60
N ALA A 61 13.12 -12.86 9.27
CA ALA A 61 14.27 -12.15 8.70
C ALA A 61 15.11 -13.03 7.74
N ARG A 62 15.37 -14.28 8.12
CA ARG A 62 16.16 -15.24 7.34
C ARG A 62 15.53 -15.56 5.99
N SER A 63 14.20 -15.62 5.92
CA SER A 63 13.45 -15.82 4.66
C SER A 63 13.49 -14.58 3.77
N LEU A 64 13.75 -13.40 4.33
CA LEU A 64 13.86 -12.14 3.60
C LEU A 64 15.28 -11.84 3.12
N VAL A 65 16.32 -12.45 3.72
CA VAL A 65 17.73 -12.27 3.30
C VAL A 65 17.95 -12.49 1.80
N PRO A 66 17.34 -13.50 1.13
CA PRO A 66 17.48 -13.69 -0.31
C PRO A 66 16.94 -12.53 -1.16
N LEU A 67 16.05 -11.71 -0.61
CA LEU A 67 15.49 -10.53 -1.30
C LEU A 67 16.48 -9.36 -1.31
N VAL A 68 17.45 -9.30 -0.38
CA VAL A 68 18.48 -8.25 -0.35
C VAL A 68 19.53 -8.53 -1.44
N PRO A 69 20.01 -7.53 -2.21
CA PRO A 69 20.92 -7.77 -3.31
C PRO A 69 22.20 -8.45 -2.84
N LYS A 70 22.69 -9.43 -3.61
CA LYS A 70 23.86 -10.23 -3.22
C LYS A 70 25.13 -9.40 -2.97
N TRP A 71 25.26 -8.24 -3.63
CA TRP A 71 26.40 -7.33 -3.52
C TRP A 71 26.38 -6.44 -2.27
N LEU A 72 25.25 -6.33 -1.55
CA LEU A 72 25.20 -5.59 -0.29
C LEU A 72 25.77 -6.46 0.86
N PRO A 73 26.66 -5.90 1.71
CA PRO A 73 27.14 -6.59 2.89
C PRO A 73 26.05 -6.67 3.96
N ALA A 74 26.26 -7.52 4.98
CA ALA A 74 25.41 -7.59 6.17
C ALA A 74 23.89 -7.72 5.88
N ARG A 75 23.51 -8.53 4.88
CA ARG A 75 22.12 -8.67 4.40
C ARG A 75 21.09 -8.98 5.50
N LEU A 76 21.48 -9.76 6.52
CA LEU A 76 20.61 -10.03 7.68
C LEU A 76 20.38 -8.79 8.55
N PHE A 77 21.43 -7.98 8.77
CA PHE A 77 21.29 -6.69 9.46
C PHE A 77 20.36 -5.77 8.67
N ILE A 78 20.49 -5.70 7.34
CA ILE A 78 19.61 -4.90 6.49
C ILE A 78 18.14 -5.35 6.65
N ALA A 79 17.88 -6.66 6.65
CA ALA A 79 16.52 -7.18 6.89
C ALA A 79 15.97 -6.71 8.24
N TYR A 80 16.73 -6.79 9.33
CA TYR A 80 16.28 -6.27 10.63
C TYR A 80 16.12 -4.74 10.66
N PHE A 81 17.06 -4.00 10.05
CA PHE A 81 17.03 -2.55 9.98
C PHE A 81 15.77 -2.03 9.29
N VAL A 82 15.38 -2.65 8.17
CA VAL A 82 14.12 -2.34 7.47
C VAL A 82 12.92 -2.59 8.38
N GLY A 83 12.91 -3.68 9.16
CA GLY A 83 11.86 -3.95 10.15
C GLY A 83 11.75 -2.86 11.22
N VAL A 84 12.88 -2.40 11.74
CA VAL A 84 12.94 -1.27 12.70
C VAL A 84 12.42 0.02 12.06
N ALA A 85 12.82 0.32 10.83
CA ALA A 85 12.36 1.50 10.09
C ALA A 85 10.85 1.47 9.85
N HIS A 86 10.29 0.32 9.46
CA HIS A 86 8.86 0.11 9.30
C HIS A 86 8.10 0.35 10.62
N LEU A 87 8.56 -0.23 11.73
CA LEU A 87 7.92 -0.05 13.04
C LEU A 87 8.00 1.42 13.51
N ALA A 88 9.15 2.08 13.33
CA ALA A 88 9.32 3.48 13.67
C ALA A 88 8.41 4.40 12.85
N ALA A 89 8.23 4.11 11.56
CA ALA A 89 7.29 4.81 10.70
C ALA A 89 5.84 4.58 11.18
N ALA A 90 5.44 3.33 11.44
CA ALA A 90 4.11 3.01 11.97
C ALA A 90 3.81 3.76 13.28
N LEU A 91 4.78 3.80 14.21
CA LEU A 91 4.66 4.51 15.48
C LEU A 91 4.54 6.02 15.29
N SER A 92 5.34 6.60 14.39
CA SER A 92 5.24 8.01 14.04
C SER A 92 3.86 8.39 13.52
N LEU A 93 3.30 7.57 12.62
CA LEU A 93 1.99 7.81 12.01
C LEU A 93 0.86 7.68 13.03
N VAL A 94 0.84 6.63 13.84
CA VAL A 94 -0.19 6.44 14.87
C VAL A 94 -0.07 7.48 15.98
N ALA A 95 1.13 7.74 16.51
CA ALA A 95 1.34 8.73 17.57
C ALA A 95 1.23 10.18 17.07
N ARG A 96 1.17 10.37 15.75
CA ARG A 96 1.16 11.67 15.07
C ARG A 96 2.36 12.56 15.43
N ARG A 97 3.51 11.94 15.66
CA ARG A 97 4.78 12.61 16.00
C ARG A 97 5.78 12.38 14.89
N CYS A 98 6.52 13.42 14.51
CA CYS A 98 7.54 13.35 13.46
C CYS A 98 7.06 12.88 12.07
N ILE A 99 5.74 12.94 11.77
CA ILE A 99 5.14 12.47 10.51
C ILE A 99 5.91 12.97 9.28
N ARG A 100 6.31 14.25 9.28
CA ARG A 100 7.05 14.85 8.16
C ARG A 100 8.34 14.07 7.84
N TRP A 101 9.15 13.80 8.86
CA TRP A 101 10.42 13.10 8.65
C TRP A 101 10.22 11.63 8.36
N SER A 102 9.31 10.97 9.09
CA SER A 102 9.01 9.56 8.86
C SER A 102 8.45 9.31 7.47
N ALA A 103 7.56 10.17 6.97
CA ALA A 103 7.03 10.06 5.61
C ALA A 103 8.11 10.29 4.54
N PHE A 104 9.03 11.23 4.75
CA PHE A 104 10.17 11.46 3.84
C PHE A 104 11.09 10.24 3.78
N PHE A 105 11.55 9.74 4.93
CA PHE A 105 12.45 8.58 4.97
C PHE A 105 11.77 7.31 4.45
N LEU A 106 10.47 7.13 4.70
CA LEU A 106 9.69 6.03 4.15
C LEU A 106 9.62 6.12 2.61
N ALA A 107 9.40 7.32 2.06
CA ALA A 107 9.40 7.53 0.61
C ALA A 107 10.76 7.19 -0.01
N VAL A 108 11.86 7.64 0.62
CA VAL A 108 13.23 7.32 0.21
C VAL A 108 13.49 5.82 0.29
N MET A 109 13.07 5.15 1.35
CA MET A 109 13.28 3.71 1.52
C MET A 109 12.59 2.90 0.42
N PHE A 110 11.31 3.15 0.13
CA PHE A 110 10.62 2.48 -0.98
C PHE A 110 11.23 2.83 -2.35
N ALA A 111 11.68 4.08 -2.56
CA ALA A 111 12.39 4.44 -3.78
C ALA A 111 13.71 3.66 -3.92
N LEU A 112 14.45 3.47 -2.83
CA LEU A 112 15.66 2.65 -2.83
C LEU A 112 15.35 1.18 -3.13
N PHE A 113 14.24 0.63 -2.61
CA PHE A 113 13.81 -0.72 -2.99
C PHE A 113 13.53 -0.81 -4.50
N VAL A 114 12.82 0.16 -5.08
CA VAL A 114 12.61 0.21 -6.53
C VAL A 114 13.94 0.25 -7.29
N LEU A 115 14.82 1.19 -6.95
CA LEU A 115 16.05 1.47 -7.70
C LEU A 115 17.12 0.38 -7.55
N LEU A 116 17.18 -0.29 -6.39
CA LEU A 116 18.22 -1.29 -6.10
C LEU A 116 17.75 -2.72 -6.31
N LEU A 117 16.44 -2.99 -6.20
CA LEU A 117 15.85 -4.33 -6.23
C LEU A 117 14.94 -4.53 -7.44
N HIS A 118 13.79 -3.86 -7.42
CA HIS A 118 12.66 -4.27 -8.25
C HIS A 118 12.84 -3.85 -9.70
N PHE A 119 13.22 -2.59 -9.96
CA PHE A 119 13.41 -2.10 -11.31
C PHE A 119 14.59 -2.77 -12.01
N PRO A 120 15.79 -2.92 -11.40
CA PRO A 120 16.86 -3.74 -11.98
C PRO A 120 16.45 -5.20 -12.20
N GLY A 121 15.64 -5.78 -11.31
CA GLY A 121 15.09 -7.13 -11.47
C GLY A 121 14.20 -7.24 -12.71
N ALA A 122 13.29 -6.28 -12.91
CA ALA A 122 12.42 -6.21 -14.07
C ALA A 122 13.20 -6.04 -15.38
N LEU A 123 14.26 -5.23 -15.38
CA LEU A 123 15.13 -5.06 -16.56
C LEU A 123 15.92 -6.33 -16.90
N ARG A 124 16.38 -7.09 -15.90
CA ARG A 124 17.10 -8.36 -16.12
C ARG A 124 16.18 -9.48 -16.59
N HIS A 125 14.91 -9.46 -16.17
CA HIS A 125 13.93 -10.47 -16.50
C HIS A 125 12.66 -9.83 -17.08
N PRO A 126 12.73 -9.20 -18.27
CA PRO A 126 11.64 -8.37 -18.80
C PRO A 126 10.38 -9.17 -19.13
N HIS A 127 10.49 -10.48 -19.32
CA HIS A 127 9.37 -11.41 -19.54
C HIS A 127 8.64 -11.78 -18.24
N LEU A 128 9.23 -11.52 -17.07
CA LEU A 128 8.60 -11.80 -15.78
C LEU A 128 7.67 -10.63 -15.41
N ARG A 129 6.41 -10.77 -15.78
CA ARG A 129 5.30 -9.85 -15.46
C ARG A 129 5.32 -9.35 -14.01
N ILE A 130 5.49 -10.25 -13.04
CA ILE A 130 5.48 -9.92 -11.60
C ILE A 130 6.59 -8.92 -11.21
N ALA A 131 7.74 -8.94 -11.91
CA ALA A 131 8.82 -8.01 -11.63
C ALA A 131 8.43 -6.56 -11.95
N TRP A 132 7.68 -6.34 -13.04
CA TRP A 132 7.12 -5.04 -13.40
C TRP A 132 6.02 -4.59 -12.44
N ILE A 133 5.15 -5.51 -12.03
CA ILE A 133 4.08 -5.23 -11.07
C ILE A 133 4.62 -4.76 -9.73
N VAL A 134 5.58 -5.51 -9.18
CA VAL A 134 6.18 -5.14 -7.89
C VAL A 134 6.92 -3.82 -8.02
N SER A 135 7.64 -3.57 -9.13
CA SER A 135 8.28 -2.26 -9.38
C SER A 135 7.27 -1.11 -9.39
N ALA A 136 6.12 -1.30 -10.06
CA ALA A 136 5.04 -0.32 -10.14
C ALA A 136 4.37 -0.08 -8.77
N ARG A 137 4.15 -1.15 -8.01
CA ARG A 137 3.58 -1.12 -6.66
C ARG A 137 4.48 -0.38 -5.67
N GLU A 138 5.76 -0.75 -5.58
CA GLU A 138 6.71 -0.13 -4.65
C GLU A 138 6.94 1.36 -4.98
N THR A 139 6.94 1.72 -6.27
CA THR A 139 6.98 3.13 -6.67
C THR A 139 5.72 3.88 -6.22
N THR A 140 4.56 3.21 -6.27
CA THR A 140 3.30 3.76 -5.75
C THR A 140 3.36 3.98 -4.24
N PHE A 141 3.92 3.03 -3.47
CA PHE A 141 4.14 3.21 -2.02
C PHE A 141 5.09 4.37 -1.71
N SER A 142 6.18 4.50 -2.48
CA SER A 142 7.10 5.65 -2.37
C SER A 142 6.36 6.97 -2.60
N LEU A 143 5.55 7.07 -3.65
CA LEU A 143 4.77 8.27 -3.96
C LEU A 143 3.64 8.54 -2.95
N GLY A 144 3.06 7.50 -2.35
CA GLY A 144 2.13 7.61 -1.22
C GLY A 144 2.77 8.25 0.00
N ALA A 145 3.93 7.75 0.40
CA ALA A 145 4.71 8.31 1.50
C ALA A 145 5.17 9.74 1.18
N LEU A 146 5.62 10.01 -0.06
CA LEU A 146 5.97 11.36 -0.50
C LEU A 146 4.74 12.29 -0.49
N SER A 147 3.55 11.78 -0.79
CA SER A 147 2.30 12.55 -0.73
C SER A 147 1.94 12.95 0.69
N LEU A 148 2.19 12.07 1.67
CA LEU A 148 2.04 12.40 3.08
C LEU A 148 3.05 13.45 3.54
N PHE A 149 4.32 13.33 3.13
CA PHE A 149 5.34 14.35 3.37
C PHE A 149 4.93 15.71 2.78
N ALA A 150 4.53 15.73 1.51
CA ALA A 150 4.06 16.92 0.82
C ALA A 150 2.84 17.56 1.51
N THR A 151 1.91 16.75 2.01
CA THR A 151 0.78 17.23 2.82
C THR A 151 1.26 17.92 4.11
N ALA A 152 2.29 17.39 4.77
CA ALA A 152 2.84 17.95 6.00
C ALA A 152 3.62 19.26 5.79
N ILE A 153 4.17 19.51 4.59
CA ILE A 153 4.90 20.74 4.26
C ILE A 153 4.10 21.74 3.41
N ARG A 154 2.84 21.44 3.09
CA ARG A 154 2.05 22.19 2.10
C ARG A 154 1.96 23.70 2.39
N SER A 155 1.91 24.10 3.66
CA SER A 155 1.86 25.51 4.07
C SER A 155 3.19 26.24 3.88
N ARG A 156 4.32 25.52 4.00
CA ARG A 156 5.68 26.08 3.82
C ARG A 156 6.13 26.05 2.36
N SER A 157 5.69 25.05 1.59
CA SER A 157 6.14 24.83 0.21
C SER A 157 5.00 24.36 -0.69
N PRO A 158 4.01 25.22 -0.97
CA PRO A 158 2.82 24.85 -1.74
C PRO A 158 3.15 24.41 -3.18
N ASN A 159 4.19 24.98 -3.79
CA ASN A 159 4.66 24.60 -5.13
C ASN A 159 5.15 23.15 -5.18
N VAL A 160 5.91 22.73 -4.16
CA VAL A 160 6.40 21.35 -4.03
C VAL A 160 5.22 20.40 -3.84
N ALA A 161 4.29 20.74 -2.94
CA ALA A 161 3.10 19.93 -2.71
C ALA A 161 2.27 19.74 -3.98
N ARG A 162 2.06 20.80 -4.78
CA ARG A 162 1.35 20.73 -6.07
C ARG A 162 2.07 19.85 -7.09
N ARG A 163 3.40 19.94 -7.20
CA ARG A 163 4.21 19.09 -8.10
C ARG A 163 4.12 17.62 -7.71
N VAL A 164 4.30 17.31 -6.43
CA VAL A 164 4.17 15.94 -5.91
C VAL A 164 2.77 15.40 -6.17
N ALA A 165 1.72 16.20 -5.93
CA ALA A 165 0.34 15.81 -6.22
C ALA A 165 0.14 15.46 -7.70
N GLY A 166 0.70 16.28 -8.60
CA GLY A 166 0.65 16.05 -10.05
C GLY A 166 1.34 14.75 -10.47
N VAL A 167 2.55 14.52 -9.98
CA VAL A 167 3.34 13.30 -10.27
C VAL A 167 2.64 12.07 -9.72
N ALA A 168 2.26 12.09 -8.44
CA ALA A 168 1.58 10.96 -7.79
C ALA A 168 0.30 10.60 -8.54
N ARG A 169 -0.54 11.59 -8.89
CA ARG A 169 -1.78 11.35 -9.63
C ARG A 169 -1.58 10.70 -10.98
N VAL A 170 -0.62 11.17 -11.77
CA VAL A 170 -0.36 10.62 -13.10
C VAL A 170 0.16 9.19 -12.97
N TRP A 171 1.15 8.98 -12.09
CA TRP A 171 1.71 7.66 -11.85
C TRP A 171 0.66 6.66 -11.35
N THR A 172 -0.07 6.98 -10.28
CA THR A 172 -1.07 6.06 -9.73
C THR A 172 -2.22 5.82 -10.69
N GLY A 173 -2.62 6.83 -11.49
CA GLY A 173 -3.59 6.64 -12.57
C GLY A 173 -3.11 5.62 -13.61
N MET A 174 -1.86 5.72 -14.05
CA MET A 174 -1.24 4.76 -14.97
C MET A 174 -1.12 3.37 -14.36
N VAL A 175 -0.70 3.26 -13.09
CA VAL A 175 -0.57 1.98 -12.39
C VAL A 175 -1.92 1.29 -12.21
N LEU A 176 -2.99 2.04 -11.90
CA LEU A 176 -4.34 1.46 -11.81
C LEU A 176 -4.81 0.91 -13.17
N ILE A 177 -4.56 1.62 -14.27
CA ILE A 177 -4.88 1.11 -15.61
C ILE A 177 -4.06 -0.14 -15.91
N PHE A 178 -2.76 -0.11 -15.65
CA PHE A 178 -1.86 -1.26 -15.83
C PHE A 178 -2.35 -2.47 -15.02
N PHE A 179 -2.62 -2.31 -13.72
CA PHE A 179 -3.14 -3.38 -12.88
C PHE A 179 -4.50 -3.87 -13.35
N GLY A 180 -5.36 -2.97 -13.85
CA GLY A 180 -6.64 -3.36 -14.39
C GLY A 180 -6.52 -4.23 -15.65
N ILE A 181 -5.59 -3.90 -16.55
CA ILE A 181 -5.25 -4.73 -17.71
C ILE A 181 -4.72 -6.09 -17.26
N GLU A 182 -3.82 -6.11 -16.26
CA GLU A 182 -3.25 -7.35 -15.73
C GLU A 182 -4.31 -8.28 -15.13
N ASN A 183 -5.31 -7.74 -14.42
CA ASN A 183 -6.44 -8.51 -13.88
C ASN A 183 -7.32 -9.10 -15.00
N ILE A 184 -7.47 -8.40 -16.13
CA ILE A 184 -8.24 -8.88 -17.29
C ILE A 184 -7.48 -9.96 -18.07
N LEU A 185 -6.17 -9.79 -18.25
CA LEU A 185 -5.34 -10.73 -19.01
C LEU A 185 -5.03 -12.00 -18.21
N TYR A 186 -4.99 -11.92 -16.89
CA TYR A 186 -4.67 -13.05 -16.01
C TYR A 186 -5.75 -13.28 -14.92
N PRO A 187 -7.00 -13.57 -15.33
CA PRO A 187 -8.13 -13.69 -14.41
C PRO A 187 -8.06 -14.91 -13.47
N GLN A 188 -7.13 -15.83 -13.71
CA GLN A 188 -6.87 -16.97 -12.83
C GLN A 188 -6.21 -16.57 -11.50
N PHE A 189 -5.52 -15.42 -11.46
CA PHE A 189 -4.84 -14.95 -10.25
C PHE A 189 -5.76 -14.10 -9.37
N SER A 190 -5.36 -13.94 -8.11
CA SER A 190 -6.07 -13.14 -7.13
C SER A 190 -6.18 -11.68 -7.57
N PRO A 191 -7.37 -11.07 -7.49
CA PRO A 191 -7.60 -9.77 -8.10
C PRO A 191 -7.21 -8.60 -7.19
N GLY A 192 -6.99 -7.43 -7.77
CA GLY A 192 -6.60 -6.21 -7.06
C GLY A 192 -5.20 -5.77 -7.46
N VAL A 193 -4.26 -5.76 -6.52
CA VAL A 193 -2.83 -5.68 -6.84
C VAL A 193 -2.46 -7.01 -7.52
N PRO A 194 -2.04 -7.02 -8.80
CA PRO A 194 -1.85 -8.27 -9.52
C PRO A 194 -0.82 -9.17 -8.85
N ASP A 195 -1.10 -10.46 -8.83
CA ASP A 195 -0.26 -11.44 -8.13
C ASP A 195 -0.11 -12.75 -8.95
N THR A 196 0.52 -13.75 -8.34
CA THR A 196 0.84 -15.08 -8.84
C THR A 196 0.02 -16.20 -8.19
N MET A 197 -0.67 -15.92 -7.08
CA MET A 197 -1.52 -16.91 -6.41
C MET A 197 -2.93 -16.91 -7.01
N PRO A 198 -3.58 -18.07 -7.16
CA PRO A 198 -4.95 -18.14 -7.62
C PRO A 198 -5.92 -17.49 -6.62
N THR A 199 -7.06 -17.04 -7.12
CA THR A 199 -8.14 -16.59 -6.24
C THR A 199 -8.58 -17.74 -5.32
N ALA A 200 -8.90 -17.40 -4.08
CA ALA A 200 -9.41 -18.32 -3.07
C ALA A 200 -10.56 -19.23 -3.56
N SER A 201 -10.50 -20.52 -3.20
CA SER A 201 -11.42 -21.55 -3.70
C SER A 201 -12.88 -21.40 -3.25
N TRP A 202 -13.15 -20.69 -2.15
CA TRP A 202 -14.52 -20.44 -1.66
C TRP A 202 -15.22 -19.31 -2.40
N ILE A 203 -14.50 -18.53 -3.22
CA ILE A 203 -15.09 -17.42 -3.97
C ILE A 203 -15.85 -17.99 -5.17
N PRO A 204 -17.15 -17.76 -5.27
CA PRO A 204 -17.89 -18.16 -6.45
C PRO A 204 -17.41 -17.33 -7.65
N LEU A 205 -17.22 -17.98 -8.80
CA LEU A 205 -16.86 -17.35 -10.08
C LEU A 205 -15.61 -16.43 -9.98
N PRO A 206 -14.44 -16.95 -9.56
CA PRO A 206 -13.24 -16.14 -9.31
C PRO A 206 -12.78 -15.32 -10.53
N HIS A 207 -12.93 -15.87 -11.73
CA HIS A 207 -12.60 -15.19 -12.98
C HIS A 207 -13.49 -13.96 -13.22
N VAL A 208 -14.78 -14.02 -12.87
CA VAL A 208 -15.71 -12.88 -13.00
C VAL A 208 -15.29 -11.75 -12.05
N LEU A 209 -14.91 -12.10 -10.82
CA LEU A 209 -14.39 -11.11 -9.86
C LEU A 209 -13.10 -10.45 -10.36
N ALA A 210 -12.21 -11.20 -11.00
CA ALA A 210 -11.00 -10.66 -11.61
C ALA A 210 -11.30 -9.70 -12.75
N TYR A 211 -12.19 -10.06 -13.69
CA TYR A 211 -12.61 -9.16 -14.76
C TYR A 211 -13.27 -7.88 -14.22
N LEU A 212 -14.18 -8.02 -13.24
CA LEU A 212 -14.84 -6.86 -12.61
C LEU A 212 -13.82 -5.94 -11.95
N THR A 213 -12.88 -6.51 -11.19
CA THR A 213 -11.80 -5.76 -10.56
C THR A 213 -10.95 -5.04 -11.60
N GLY A 214 -10.61 -5.71 -12.70
CA GLY A 214 -9.86 -5.12 -13.80
C GLY A 214 -10.55 -3.92 -14.45
N VAL A 215 -11.85 -4.05 -14.76
CA VAL A 215 -12.66 -2.97 -15.31
C VAL A 215 -12.74 -1.77 -14.34
N LEU A 216 -12.98 -2.03 -13.05
CA LEU A 216 -13.03 -0.98 -12.03
C LEU A 216 -11.69 -0.26 -11.89
N LEU A 217 -10.57 -0.98 -11.88
CA LEU A 217 -9.23 -0.39 -11.80
C LEU A 217 -8.92 0.50 -13.01
N ILE A 218 -9.27 0.07 -14.23
CA ILE A 218 -9.15 0.92 -15.43
C ILE A 218 -9.99 2.18 -15.28
N ALA A 219 -11.27 2.04 -14.88
CA ALA A 219 -12.17 3.18 -14.71
C ALA A 219 -11.65 4.18 -13.66
N PHE A 220 -11.15 3.69 -12.51
CA PHE A 220 -10.58 4.53 -11.46
C PHE A 220 -9.27 5.18 -11.90
N GLY A 221 -8.43 4.47 -12.65
CA GLY A 221 -7.20 5.02 -13.23
C GLY A 221 -7.49 6.15 -14.23
N ILE A 222 -8.46 5.97 -15.13
CA ILE A 222 -8.92 7.03 -16.04
C ILE A 222 -9.48 8.22 -15.25
N ALA A 223 -10.30 7.96 -14.22
CA ALA A 223 -10.80 9.01 -13.34
C ALA A 223 -9.68 9.77 -12.60
N MET A 224 -8.60 9.09 -12.19
CA MET A 224 -7.40 9.73 -11.62
C MET A 224 -6.68 10.63 -12.62
N LEU A 225 -6.60 10.23 -13.89
CA LEU A 225 -5.98 11.03 -14.94
C LEU A 225 -6.84 12.25 -15.32
N ALA A 226 -8.15 12.18 -15.16
CA ALA A 226 -9.06 13.32 -15.28
C ALA A 226 -9.06 14.18 -14.00
N ARG A 227 -8.43 15.36 -14.01
CA ARG A 227 -8.27 16.24 -12.83
C ARG A 227 -9.56 16.43 -12.01
N LYS A 228 -10.70 16.60 -12.68
CA LYS A 228 -12.03 16.76 -12.06
C LYS A 228 -12.45 15.58 -11.18
N TYR A 229 -12.08 14.36 -11.57
CA TYR A 229 -12.49 13.13 -10.91
C TYR A 229 -11.38 12.48 -10.08
N ALA A 230 -10.21 13.13 -9.99
CA ALA A 230 -9.02 12.49 -9.44
C ALA A 230 -9.16 12.08 -7.96
N VAL A 231 -9.84 12.91 -7.16
CA VAL A 231 -10.11 12.62 -5.75
C VAL A 231 -11.06 11.43 -5.61
N SER A 232 -12.13 11.38 -6.42
CA SER A 232 -13.07 10.25 -6.40
C SER A 232 -12.44 8.97 -6.91
N GLY A 233 -11.68 9.01 -8.02
CA GLY A 233 -10.97 7.85 -8.54
C GLY A 233 -9.98 7.26 -7.53
N GLY A 234 -9.19 8.12 -6.86
CA GLY A 234 -8.26 7.68 -5.82
C GLY A 234 -8.97 7.08 -4.59
N ALA A 235 -10.06 7.72 -4.12
CA ALA A 235 -10.85 7.20 -3.00
C ALA A 235 -11.52 5.86 -3.34
N SER A 236 -12.10 5.72 -4.54
CA SER A 236 -12.74 4.48 -5.01
C SER A 236 -11.73 3.34 -5.19
N ALA A 237 -10.53 3.62 -5.71
CA ALA A 237 -9.46 2.64 -5.77
C ALA A 237 -9.02 2.18 -4.37
N GLY A 238 -8.85 3.12 -3.42
CA GLY A 238 -8.57 2.78 -2.03
C GLY A 238 -9.67 1.93 -1.39
N LEU A 239 -10.94 2.22 -1.70
CA LEU A 239 -12.08 1.47 -1.20
C LEU A 239 -12.12 0.06 -1.78
N LEU A 240 -11.89 -0.10 -3.09
CA LEU A 240 -11.80 -1.41 -3.73
C LEU A 240 -10.74 -2.28 -3.04
N MET A 241 -9.55 -1.75 -2.80
CA MET A 241 -8.47 -2.48 -2.11
C MET A 241 -8.85 -2.87 -0.68
N LEU A 242 -9.55 -2.01 0.06
CA LEU A 242 -10.05 -2.37 1.39
C LEU A 242 -11.09 -3.50 1.29
N LEU A 243 -12.03 -3.41 0.36
CA LEU A 243 -13.06 -4.44 0.18
C LEU A 243 -12.45 -5.79 -0.19
N LEU A 244 -11.47 -5.82 -1.10
CA LEU A 244 -10.73 -7.04 -1.45
C LEU A 244 -9.95 -7.58 -0.24
N THR A 245 -9.32 -6.70 0.55
CA THR A 245 -8.64 -7.08 1.81
C THR A 245 -9.58 -7.81 2.75
N LEU A 246 -10.78 -7.25 2.97
CA LEU A 246 -11.76 -7.80 3.91
C LEU A 246 -12.46 -9.05 3.37
N ALA A 247 -12.79 -9.09 2.07
CA ALA A 247 -13.58 -10.16 1.48
C ALA A 247 -12.74 -11.38 1.05
N LEU A 248 -11.49 -11.18 0.63
CA LEU A 248 -10.63 -12.24 0.12
C LEU A 248 -9.55 -12.61 1.14
N TYR A 249 -8.75 -11.65 1.57
CA TYR A 249 -7.48 -11.96 2.24
C TYR A 249 -7.64 -12.21 3.74
N VAL A 250 -8.55 -11.51 4.41
CA VAL A 250 -8.86 -11.77 5.83
C VAL A 250 -9.42 -13.19 6.02
N PRO A 251 -10.42 -13.67 5.26
CA PRO A 251 -10.87 -15.06 5.34
C PRO A 251 -9.76 -16.07 5.04
N GLN A 252 -8.88 -15.76 4.07
CA GLN A 252 -7.74 -16.63 3.73
C GLN A 252 -6.84 -16.92 4.93
N PHE A 253 -6.61 -15.94 5.81
CA PHE A 253 -5.82 -16.13 7.02
C PHE A 253 -6.45 -17.17 7.98
N PHE A 254 -7.77 -17.12 8.16
CA PHE A 254 -8.49 -18.04 9.05
C PHE A 254 -8.65 -19.44 8.46
N LEU A 255 -8.76 -19.55 7.13
CA LEU A 255 -8.91 -20.81 6.42
C LEU A 255 -7.58 -21.52 6.15
N ALA A 256 -6.45 -20.84 6.34
CA ALA A 256 -5.13 -21.40 6.08
C ALA A 256 -4.78 -22.56 7.05
N GLY A 257 -4.53 -23.74 6.45
CA GLY A 257 -4.25 -24.99 7.16
C GLY A 257 -2.81 -25.14 7.65
N ASN A 258 -1.86 -24.37 7.11
CA ASN A 258 -0.45 -24.44 7.50
C ASN A 258 0.14 -23.03 7.70
N VAL A 259 1.38 -22.98 8.23
CA VAL A 259 2.06 -21.72 8.58
C VAL A 259 2.41 -20.90 7.33
N ALA A 260 2.85 -21.54 6.24
CA ALA A 260 3.24 -20.84 5.02
C ALA A 260 2.05 -20.11 4.39
N ASP A 261 0.89 -20.78 4.30
CA ASP A 261 -0.33 -20.19 3.78
C ASP A 261 -0.84 -19.04 4.65
N ARG A 262 -0.65 -19.11 5.98
CA ARG A 262 -0.97 -18.00 6.89
C ARG A 262 -0.08 -16.80 6.67
N VAL A 263 1.23 -17.01 6.49
CA VAL A 263 2.18 -15.93 6.19
C VAL A 263 1.85 -15.30 4.84
N ASN A 264 1.53 -16.10 3.82
CA ASN A 264 1.06 -15.60 2.53
C ASN A 264 -0.20 -14.74 2.71
N ALA A 265 -1.20 -15.22 3.45
CA ALA A 265 -2.43 -14.46 3.71
C ALA A 265 -2.16 -13.13 4.43
N ILE A 266 -1.27 -13.10 5.43
CA ILE A 266 -0.82 -11.87 6.10
C ILE A 266 -0.25 -10.89 5.07
N ASN A 267 0.62 -11.38 4.17
CA ASN A 267 1.24 -10.55 3.15
C ASN A 267 0.20 -9.98 2.18
N PHE A 268 -0.80 -10.77 1.77
CA PHE A 268 -1.93 -10.26 0.97
C PHE A 268 -2.77 -9.21 1.69
N ILE A 269 -3.11 -9.46 2.95
CA ILE A 269 -3.90 -8.52 3.77
C ILE A 269 -3.20 -7.17 3.84
N PHE A 270 -1.94 -7.17 4.27
CA PHE A 270 -1.24 -5.93 4.58
C PHE A 270 -0.62 -5.26 3.35
N ASP A 271 -0.28 -5.97 2.28
CA ASP A 271 0.12 -5.33 1.02
C ASP A 271 -1.06 -4.60 0.37
N THR A 272 -2.23 -5.24 0.33
CA THR A 272 -3.45 -4.65 -0.24
C THR A 272 -3.98 -3.50 0.63
N LEU A 273 -3.91 -3.64 1.96
CA LEU A 273 -4.25 -2.56 2.89
C LEU A 273 -3.26 -1.39 2.79
N LEU A 274 -1.96 -1.65 2.59
CA LEU A 274 -0.95 -0.62 2.34
C LEU A 274 -1.24 0.14 1.05
N PHE A 275 -1.67 -0.57 0.00
CA PHE A 275 -2.10 0.04 -1.26
C PHE A 275 -3.35 0.91 -1.04
N SER A 276 -4.34 0.43 -0.30
CA SER A 276 -5.51 1.23 0.10
C SER A 276 -5.08 2.52 0.81
N GLY A 277 -4.26 2.41 1.86
CA GLY A 277 -3.76 3.56 2.61
C GLY A 277 -2.98 4.55 1.73
N THR A 278 -2.14 4.03 0.84
CA THR A 278 -1.37 4.82 -0.15
C THR A 278 -2.28 5.62 -1.07
N MET A 279 -3.33 5.00 -1.63
CA MET A 279 -4.30 5.71 -2.46
C MET A 279 -4.99 6.84 -1.70
N LEU A 280 -5.31 6.64 -0.42
CA LEU A 280 -5.93 7.67 0.42
C LEU A 280 -4.97 8.82 0.74
N LEU A 281 -3.68 8.54 0.95
CA LEU A 281 -2.65 9.58 1.13
C LEU A 281 -2.50 10.45 -0.11
N VAL A 282 -2.43 9.84 -1.30
CA VAL A 282 -2.41 10.56 -2.59
C VAL A 282 -3.68 11.40 -2.76
N THR A 283 -4.83 10.80 -2.48
CA THR A 283 -6.14 11.48 -2.58
C THR A 283 -6.23 12.68 -1.65
N LYS A 284 -5.74 12.57 -0.41
CA LYS A 284 -5.71 13.67 0.56
C LYS A 284 -4.86 14.84 0.07
N LEU A 285 -3.70 14.55 -0.52
CA LEU A 285 -2.85 15.59 -1.10
C LEU A 285 -3.53 16.27 -2.30
N LEU A 286 -4.22 15.50 -3.14
CA LEU A 286 -4.95 16.04 -4.29
C LEU A 286 -6.07 16.99 -3.87
N GLN A 287 -6.84 16.61 -2.85
CA GLN A 287 -7.87 17.45 -2.26
C GLN A 287 -7.27 18.77 -1.72
N ALA A 288 -6.19 18.67 -0.95
CA ALA A 288 -5.49 19.83 -0.41
C ALA A 288 -4.88 20.73 -1.51
N ALA A 289 -4.44 20.15 -2.63
CA ALA A 289 -3.86 20.90 -3.74
C ALA A 289 -4.93 21.61 -4.59
N SER A 290 -6.14 21.05 -4.71
CA SER A 290 -7.26 21.71 -5.39
C SER A 290 -7.77 22.94 -4.62
N GLU A 291 -7.76 22.89 -3.29
CA GLU A 291 -8.17 24.01 -2.43
C GLU A 291 -7.22 25.23 -2.52
N LEU A 292 -5.97 25.01 -2.97
CA LEU A 292 -4.99 26.07 -3.20
C LEU A 292 -5.21 26.83 -4.53
N LEU A 293 -6.11 26.36 -5.40
CA LEU A 293 -6.44 27.00 -6.69
C LEU A 293 -7.74 27.83 -6.63
N SER A 294 -8.50 27.71 -5.54
CA SER A 294 -9.77 28.41 -5.33
C SER A 294 -9.65 29.76 -4.61
N PHE A 295 -8.42 30.28 -4.46
CA PHE A 295 -8.08 31.60 -3.95
C PHE A 295 -7.08 32.25 -4.91
#